data_AF-A0A6B2SV16-F1
#
_entry.id   AF-A0A6B2SV16-F1
#
_cell.length_a   1.000
_cell.length_b   1.000
_cell.length_c   1.000
_cell.angle_alpha   90.00
_cell.angle_beta   90.00
_cell.angle_gamma   90.00
#
_symmetry.space_group_name_H-M   'P 1'
#
loop_
_entity.id
_entity.type
_entity.pdbx_description
1 polymer ?
#
loop_
_entity_poly.entity_id
_entity_poly.type
_entity_poly.pdbx_seq_one_letter_code
_entity_poly.pdbx_strand_id
1 'polypeptide(L)'
;QVVVALRSAYVCDPRPSRMRAPVPAGLIGSGRLLGGCDNLAEVLWRTRAECAVRHAMLVSAVRSGCAGPVADIVAEEVEDGAVHAYIDRGGGVRTPLGRLGDGELRYLALALVLLTGTGVLAVDPVAEVPQAYQSLTILADGLDRRLDARQVRTLGELAARTCGRGHIRLVGAVGDASWAADAGASVVDLEP
;
A
#
# COMPACT_ATOMS: atom_id res chain seq x y z
N GLN A 1 -17.71 -17.73 15.54
CA GLN A 1 -16.40 -17.69 14.83
C GLN A 1 -16.32 -16.62 13.73
N VAL A 2 -17.40 -16.34 12.97
CA VAL A 2 -17.42 -15.32 11.89
C VAL A 2 -17.11 -13.89 12.36
N VAL A 3 -17.49 -13.52 13.59
CA VAL A 3 -17.29 -12.15 14.13
C VAL A 3 -15.83 -11.83 14.48
N VAL A 4 -14.99 -12.84 14.75
CA VAL A 4 -13.57 -12.62 15.11
C VAL A 4 -12.70 -12.37 13.88
N ALA A 5 -12.99 -13.05 12.76
CA ALA A 5 -12.23 -12.91 11.51
C ALA A 5 -12.38 -11.51 10.86
N LEU A 6 -13.52 -10.85 11.06
CA LEU A 6 -13.79 -9.52 10.51
C LEU A 6 -13.16 -8.37 11.30
N ARG A 7 -12.69 -8.61 12.54
CA ARG A 7 -11.99 -7.58 13.33
C ARG A 7 -10.61 -7.23 12.77
N SER A 8 -10.03 -8.12 11.95
CA SER A 8 -8.76 -7.91 11.26
C SER A 8 -8.95 -7.46 9.80
N ALA A 9 -10.00 -6.69 9.50
CA ALA A 9 -10.24 -6.17 8.15
C ALA A 9 -9.70 -4.74 8.01
N TYR A 10 -8.78 -4.52 7.07
CA TYR A 10 -8.30 -3.20 6.67
C TYR A 10 -9.03 -2.75 5.40
N VAL A 11 -9.83 -1.69 5.50
CA VAL A 11 -10.45 -1.07 4.32
C VAL A 11 -9.44 -0.13 3.67
N CYS A 12 -9.07 -0.44 2.44
CA CYS A 12 -8.08 0.29 1.65
C CYS A 12 -8.76 0.96 0.44
N ASP A 13 -8.73 2.29 0.43
CA ASP A 13 -9.18 3.12 -0.69
C ASP A 13 -8.19 4.27 -0.87
N PRO A 14 -7.00 4.06 -1.48
CA PRO A 14 -6.01 5.12 -1.60
C PRO A 14 -6.54 6.30 -2.41
N ARG A 15 -6.47 7.51 -1.85
CA ARG A 15 -7.02 8.73 -2.46
C ARG A 15 -5.89 9.66 -2.92
N PRO A 16 -5.47 9.62 -4.20
CA PRO A 16 -4.35 10.42 -4.70
C PRO A 16 -4.42 11.90 -4.33
N SER A 17 -5.62 12.50 -4.37
CA SER A 17 -5.80 13.91 -4.00
C SER A 17 -5.37 14.24 -2.56
N ARG A 18 -5.44 13.27 -1.64
CA ARG A 18 -5.07 13.43 -0.22
C ARG A 18 -3.65 12.95 0.09
N MET A 19 -3.09 12.08 -0.74
CA MET A 19 -1.75 11.50 -0.57
C MET A 19 -0.62 12.42 -1.05
N ARG A 20 -0.94 13.45 -1.84
CA ARG A 20 0.03 14.33 -2.51
C ARG A 20 0.71 15.31 -1.57
N ALA A 21 -0.02 15.76 -0.55
CA ALA A 21 0.48 16.75 0.39
C ALA A 21 1.50 16.11 1.35
N PRO A 22 2.51 16.86 1.81
CA PRO A 22 3.30 16.42 2.95
C PRO A 22 2.39 16.26 4.19
N VAL A 23 2.83 15.44 5.15
CA VAL A 23 2.13 15.27 6.42
C VAL A 23 2.63 16.37 7.38
N PRO A 24 1.79 17.35 7.78
CA PRO A 24 2.20 18.42 8.70
C PRO A 24 2.60 17.87 10.06
N ALA A 25 3.53 18.55 10.77
CA ALA A 25 4.04 18.13 12.07
C ALA A 25 2.93 17.74 13.09
N GLY A 26 1.85 18.53 13.16
CA GLY A 26 0.74 18.28 14.08
C GLY A 26 -0.19 17.11 13.70
N LEU A 27 -0.01 16.51 12.52
CA LEU A 27 -0.77 15.35 12.04
C LEU A 27 0.06 14.07 11.98
N ILE A 28 1.36 14.14 12.25
CA ILE A 28 2.20 12.96 12.47
C ILE A 28 1.68 12.26 13.73
N GLY A 29 1.41 10.97 13.64
CA GLY A 29 0.70 10.25 14.68
C GLY A 29 1.30 8.88 14.94
N SER A 30 0.40 7.89 15.05
CA SER A 30 0.78 6.52 15.42
C SER A 30 1.61 5.77 14.37
N GLY A 31 1.88 6.37 13.19
CA GLY A 31 2.51 5.70 12.05
C GLY A 31 1.69 4.60 11.41
N ARG A 32 0.42 4.43 11.82
CA ARG A 32 -0.50 3.50 11.18
C ARG A 32 -1.09 4.13 9.92
N LEU A 33 -1.00 3.42 8.79
CA LEU A 33 -1.54 3.86 7.52
C LEU A 33 -3.07 3.93 7.60
N LEU A 34 -3.61 5.09 7.27
CA LEU A 34 -5.04 5.34 7.18
C LEU A 34 -5.63 4.67 5.94
N GLY A 35 -6.90 4.26 5.99
CA GLY A 35 -7.56 3.57 4.86
C GLY A 35 -7.52 4.36 3.54
N GLY A 36 -7.57 5.70 3.61
CA GLY A 36 -7.42 6.61 2.46
C GLY A 36 -5.97 6.84 2.01
N CYS A 37 -5.00 6.31 2.76
CA CYS A 37 -3.56 6.50 2.62
C CYS A 37 -3.10 7.97 2.73
N ASP A 38 -3.88 8.82 3.40
CA ASP A 38 -3.67 10.26 3.52
C ASP A 38 -2.30 10.58 4.18
N ASN A 39 -1.85 9.73 5.10
CA ASN A 39 -0.56 9.86 5.80
C ASN A 39 0.58 9.02 5.16
N LEU A 40 0.53 8.77 3.85
CA LEU A 40 1.51 7.93 3.15
C LEU A 40 2.95 8.34 3.42
N ALA A 41 3.27 9.63 3.44
CA ALA A 41 4.64 10.11 3.67
C ALA A 41 5.18 9.73 5.05
N GLU A 42 4.36 9.84 6.11
CA GLU A 42 4.69 9.41 7.47
C GLU A 42 5.01 7.91 7.53
N VAL A 43 4.17 7.09 6.89
CA VAL A 43 4.36 5.62 6.94
C VAL A 43 5.59 5.18 6.15
N LEU A 44 5.89 5.84 5.02
CA LEU A 44 7.12 5.58 4.27
C LEU A 44 8.36 5.95 5.09
N TRP A 45 8.30 7.09 5.80
CA TRP A 45 9.39 7.55 6.67
C TRP A 45 9.71 6.51 7.75
N ARG A 46 8.68 5.99 8.43
CA ARG A 46 8.85 4.95 9.45
C ARG A 46 9.25 3.59 8.88
N THR A 47 8.63 3.17 7.77
CA THR A 47 8.91 1.86 7.14
C THR A 47 10.39 1.68 6.83
N ARG A 48 11.04 2.75 6.33
CA ARG A 48 12.48 2.77 6.05
C ARG A 48 13.31 2.53 7.31
N ALA A 49 12.96 3.16 8.42
CA ALA A 49 13.67 3.05 9.69
C ALA A 49 13.41 1.71 10.42
N GLU A 50 12.20 1.17 10.30
CA GLU A 50 11.77 0.00 11.06
C GLU A 50 12.17 -1.34 10.44
N CYS A 51 12.21 -1.44 9.10
CA CYS A 51 12.53 -2.71 8.43
C CYS A 51 13.13 -2.53 7.04
N ALA A 52 14.46 -2.63 6.96
CA ALA A 52 15.20 -2.51 5.70
C ALA A 52 14.77 -3.53 4.63
N VAL A 53 14.42 -4.76 5.03
CA VAL A 53 13.95 -5.80 4.11
C VAL A 53 12.62 -5.40 3.48
N ARG A 54 11.66 -4.94 4.30
CA ARG A 54 10.35 -4.47 3.80
C ARG A 54 10.51 -3.27 2.89
N HIS A 55 11.36 -2.32 3.28
CA HIS A 55 11.70 -1.17 2.47
C HIS A 55 12.26 -1.57 1.10
N ALA A 56 13.22 -2.49 1.07
CA ALA A 56 13.80 -3.00 -0.19
C ALA A 56 12.74 -3.70 -1.07
N MET A 57 11.85 -4.50 -0.46
CA MET A 57 10.73 -5.12 -1.20
C MET A 57 9.78 -4.07 -1.78
N LEU A 58 9.50 -3.00 -1.04
CA LEU A 58 8.66 -1.90 -1.51
C LEU A 58 9.32 -1.14 -2.67
N VAL A 59 10.60 -0.79 -2.55
CA VAL A 59 11.36 -0.16 -3.65
C VAL A 59 11.35 -1.04 -4.90
N SER A 60 11.54 -2.36 -4.74
CA SER A 60 11.46 -3.30 -5.85
C SER A 60 10.06 -3.32 -6.49
N ALA A 61 9.00 -3.34 -5.70
CA ALA A 61 7.63 -3.30 -6.21
C ALA A 61 7.34 -1.99 -6.97
N VAL A 62 7.75 -0.85 -6.40
CA VAL A 62 7.55 0.49 -6.98
C VAL A 62 8.33 0.66 -8.27
N ARG A 63 9.54 0.10 -8.38
CA ARG A 63 10.30 0.05 -9.63
C ARG A 63 9.54 -0.63 -10.76
N SER A 64 8.77 -1.68 -10.46
CA SER A 64 7.99 -2.40 -11.46
C SER A 64 6.70 -1.68 -11.87
N GLY A 65 6.16 -0.77 -11.05
CA GLY A 65 4.88 -0.09 -11.30
C GLY A 65 4.92 1.41 -11.56
N CYS A 66 5.97 2.13 -11.15
CA CYS A 66 6.14 3.55 -11.48
C CYS A 66 6.77 3.72 -12.87
N ALA A 67 6.58 4.91 -13.45
CA ALA A 67 7.25 5.28 -14.69
C ALA A 67 8.66 5.81 -14.38
N GLY A 68 9.61 5.55 -15.29
CA GLY A 68 10.99 6.01 -15.16
C GLY A 68 11.79 5.30 -14.07
N PRO A 69 13.04 5.73 -13.82
CA PRO A 69 13.92 5.09 -12.85
C PRO A 69 13.40 5.27 -11.42
N VAL A 70 13.64 4.24 -10.60
CA VAL A 70 13.36 4.22 -9.16
C VAL A 70 14.59 3.62 -8.47
N ALA A 71 15.43 4.49 -7.94
CA ALA A 71 16.59 4.12 -7.13
C ALA A 71 16.16 3.76 -5.71
N ASP A 72 15.32 4.59 -5.10
CA ASP A 72 14.84 4.46 -3.73
C ASP A 72 13.50 5.22 -3.53
N ILE A 73 12.87 5.00 -2.37
CA ILE A 73 11.75 5.81 -1.88
C ILE A 73 12.25 6.49 -0.61
N VAL A 74 12.19 7.80 -0.59
CA VAL A 74 12.72 8.61 0.51
C VAL A 74 11.57 9.36 1.14
N ALA A 75 11.51 9.35 2.46
CA ALA A 75 10.71 10.31 3.19
C ALA A 75 11.58 10.92 4.28
N GLU A 76 11.41 12.20 4.51
CA GLU A 76 12.23 12.99 5.42
C GLU A 76 11.37 14.06 6.10
N GLU A 77 11.64 14.29 7.38
CA GLU A 77 11.11 15.43 8.12
C GLU A 77 11.94 16.66 7.73
N VAL A 78 11.27 17.75 7.36
CA VAL A 78 11.92 19.01 6.99
C VAL A 78 11.86 20.01 8.15
N GLU A 79 12.47 21.19 8.01
CA GLU A 79 12.67 22.15 9.11
C GLU A 79 11.38 22.60 9.84
N ASP A 80 10.23 22.59 9.14
CA ASP A 80 8.93 22.91 9.72
C ASP A 80 8.26 21.72 10.45
N GLY A 81 8.95 20.58 10.53
CA GLY A 81 8.47 19.33 11.12
C GLY A 81 7.51 18.55 10.22
N ALA A 82 7.23 19.00 8.99
CA ALA A 82 6.42 18.24 8.06
C ALA A 82 7.22 17.09 7.44
N VAL A 83 6.57 15.95 7.20
CA VAL A 83 7.17 14.81 6.51
C VAL A 83 6.83 14.86 5.03
N HIS A 84 7.88 14.99 4.21
CA HIS A 84 7.80 14.93 2.76
C HIS A 84 8.24 13.56 2.26
N ALA A 85 7.68 13.11 1.15
CA ALA A 85 8.08 11.87 0.49
C ALA A 85 8.37 12.07 -1.00
N TYR A 86 9.32 11.27 -1.49
CA TYR A 86 9.93 11.38 -2.79
C TYR A 86 10.22 10.01 -3.38
N ILE A 87 10.14 9.91 -4.70
CA ILE A 87 10.80 8.86 -5.46
C ILE A 87 12.20 9.36 -5.82
N ASP A 88 13.23 8.68 -5.33
CA ASP A 88 14.60 8.90 -5.78
C ASP A 88 14.75 8.30 -7.19
N ARG A 89 15.06 9.16 -8.16
CA ARG A 89 15.23 8.80 -9.57
C ARG A 89 16.68 8.43 -9.90
N GLY A 90 17.58 8.51 -8.92
CA GLY A 90 19.03 8.38 -9.10
C GLY A 90 19.69 9.69 -9.55
N GLY A 91 21.01 9.76 -9.44
CA GLY A 91 21.79 10.93 -9.88
C GLY A 91 21.46 12.22 -9.13
N GLY A 92 20.95 12.12 -7.89
CA GLY A 92 20.52 13.26 -7.09
C GLY A 92 19.15 13.83 -7.46
N VAL A 93 18.46 13.26 -8.45
CA VAL A 93 17.13 13.71 -8.87
C VAL A 93 16.06 13.06 -8.01
N ARG A 94 15.22 13.87 -7.37
CA ARG A 94 14.07 13.42 -6.58
C ARG A 94 12.77 13.92 -7.18
N THR A 95 11.76 13.06 -7.26
CA THR A 95 10.39 13.45 -7.63
C THR A 95 9.50 13.44 -6.39
N PRO A 96 8.93 14.58 -5.95
CA PRO A 96 8.01 14.58 -4.81
C PRO A 96 6.74 13.79 -5.15
N LEU A 97 6.15 13.12 -4.16
CA LEU A 97 4.89 12.36 -4.36
C LEU A 97 3.77 13.24 -4.93
N GLY A 98 3.74 14.53 -4.58
CA GLY A 98 2.81 15.51 -5.12
C GLY A 98 2.79 15.60 -6.66
N ARG A 99 3.87 15.19 -7.33
CA ARG A 99 4.01 15.21 -8.80
C ARG A 99 3.73 13.87 -9.49
N LEU A 100 3.51 12.79 -8.75
CA LEU A 100 3.21 11.49 -9.34
C LEU A 100 1.81 11.44 -9.97
N GLY A 101 1.59 10.57 -10.95
CA GLY A 101 0.25 10.30 -11.47
C GLY A 101 -0.66 9.66 -10.42
N ASP A 102 -1.98 9.75 -10.60
CA ASP A 102 -2.94 9.09 -9.69
C ASP A 102 -2.73 7.57 -9.63
N GLY A 103 -2.47 6.94 -10.77
CA GLY A 103 -2.16 5.52 -10.85
C GLY A 103 -0.87 5.16 -10.10
N GLU A 104 0.18 5.96 -10.23
CA GLU A 104 1.44 5.74 -9.50
C GLU A 104 1.26 5.87 -7.98
N LEU A 105 0.47 6.86 -7.52
CA LEU A 105 0.16 7.02 -6.10
C LEU A 105 -0.65 5.84 -5.58
N ARG A 106 -1.72 5.43 -6.28
CA ARG A 106 -2.52 4.27 -5.89
C ARG A 106 -1.68 3.00 -5.87
N TYR A 107 -0.86 2.78 -6.90
CA TYR A 107 0.05 1.64 -6.97
C TYR A 107 1.00 1.59 -5.77
N LEU A 108 1.67 2.71 -5.47
CA LEU A 108 2.59 2.83 -4.32
C LEU A 108 1.89 2.49 -3.00
N ALA A 109 0.70 3.05 -2.75
CA ALA A 109 -0.05 2.79 -1.55
C ALA A 109 -0.52 1.33 -1.44
N LEU A 110 -1.05 0.75 -2.52
CA LEU A 110 -1.50 -0.65 -2.53
C LEU A 110 -0.31 -1.61 -2.34
N ALA A 111 0.83 -1.32 -2.95
CA ALA A 111 2.06 -2.09 -2.74
C ALA A 111 2.55 -2.01 -1.29
N LEU A 112 2.52 -0.82 -0.67
CA LEU A 112 2.83 -0.65 0.75
C LEU A 112 1.89 -1.47 1.63
N VAL A 113 0.57 -1.39 1.39
CA VAL A 113 -0.45 -2.15 2.13
C VAL A 113 -0.22 -3.67 2.01
N LEU A 114 0.07 -4.19 0.82
CA LEU A 114 0.35 -5.62 0.63
C LEU A 114 1.66 -6.07 1.30
N LEU A 115 2.63 -5.17 1.47
CA LEU A 115 3.92 -5.50 2.08
C LEU A 115 3.95 -5.23 3.59
N THR A 116 2.87 -4.70 4.16
CA THR A 116 2.78 -4.31 5.56
C THR A 116 1.81 -5.21 6.33
N GLY A 117 2.11 -5.42 7.61
CA GLY A 117 1.27 -6.20 8.51
C GLY A 117 0.41 -5.31 9.41
N THR A 118 -0.33 -5.94 10.32
CA THR A 118 -1.24 -5.29 11.28
C THR A 118 -0.60 -4.19 12.13
N GLY A 119 0.71 -4.25 12.40
CA GLY A 119 1.42 -3.21 13.15
C GLY A 119 1.61 -1.88 12.40
N VAL A 120 1.41 -1.86 11.08
CA VAL A 120 1.59 -0.67 10.24
C VAL A 120 0.25 -0.20 9.65
N LEU A 121 -0.77 -1.04 9.59
CA LEU A 121 -2.11 -0.64 9.12
C LEU A 121 -2.97 -0.19 10.30
N ALA A 122 -3.87 0.77 10.08
CA ALA A 122 -4.83 1.23 11.09
C ALA A 122 -5.94 0.19 11.35
N VAL A 123 -5.55 -1.00 11.81
CA VAL A 123 -6.41 -2.10 12.24
C VAL A 123 -5.98 -2.50 13.64
N ASP A 124 -6.94 -2.70 14.53
CA ASP A 124 -6.64 -3.20 15.86
C ASP A 124 -6.43 -4.72 15.80
N PRO A 125 -5.30 -5.25 16.29
CA PRO A 125 -5.08 -6.69 16.31
C PRO A 125 -6.09 -7.35 17.25
N VAL A 126 -6.53 -8.56 16.89
CA VAL A 126 -7.39 -9.37 17.76
C VAL A 126 -6.52 -9.98 18.86
N ALA A 127 -6.39 -9.25 19.98
CA ALA A 127 -5.51 -9.62 21.10
C ALA A 127 -5.78 -11.02 21.69
N GLU A 128 -6.99 -11.55 21.51
CA GLU A 128 -7.41 -12.88 21.97
C GLU A 128 -6.88 -14.03 21.09
N VAL A 129 -6.34 -13.73 19.90
CA VAL A 129 -5.83 -14.74 18.95
C VAL A 129 -4.30 -14.63 18.88
N PRO A 130 -3.54 -15.73 19.05
CA PRO A 130 -2.09 -15.69 18.89
C PRO A 130 -1.71 -15.15 17.51
N GLN A 131 -0.68 -14.31 17.44
CA GLN A 131 -0.26 -13.62 16.22
C GLN A 131 -0.03 -14.56 15.02
N ALA A 132 0.43 -15.78 15.28
CA ALA A 132 0.64 -16.83 14.27
C ALA A 132 -0.65 -17.24 13.53
N TYR A 133 -1.82 -17.02 14.13
CA TYR A 133 -3.14 -17.35 13.57
C TYR A 133 -3.93 -16.11 13.12
N GLN A 134 -3.37 -14.90 13.29
CA GLN A 134 -4.01 -13.68 12.82
C GLN A 134 -3.75 -13.52 11.31
N SER A 135 -4.75 -13.82 10.49
CA SER A 135 -4.75 -13.41 9.08
C SER A 135 -5.38 -12.03 8.94
N LEU A 136 -4.64 -11.08 8.36
CA LEU A 136 -5.15 -9.75 7.99
C LEU A 136 -5.94 -9.86 6.69
N THR A 137 -7.17 -9.35 6.66
CA THR A 137 -7.95 -9.23 5.42
C THR A 137 -7.87 -7.79 4.92
N ILE A 138 -7.41 -7.59 3.69
CA ILE A 138 -7.43 -6.30 3.02
C ILE A 138 -8.68 -6.26 2.13
N LEU A 139 -9.48 -5.20 2.28
CA LEU A 139 -10.64 -4.90 1.46
C LEU A 139 -10.32 -3.69 0.59
N ALA A 140 -10.05 -3.90 -0.70
CA ALA A 140 -9.64 -2.85 -1.63
C ALA A 140 -10.78 -2.40 -2.55
N ASP A 141 -11.23 -1.15 -2.41
CA ASP A 141 -12.25 -0.61 -3.33
C ASP A 141 -11.64 -0.06 -4.62
N GLY A 142 -12.06 -0.60 -5.76
CA GLY A 142 -11.54 -0.29 -7.09
C GLY A 142 -10.06 -0.60 -7.20
N LEU A 143 -9.65 -1.84 -6.95
CA LEU A 143 -8.26 -2.28 -6.92
C LEU A 143 -7.48 -1.90 -8.20
N ASP A 144 -8.15 -1.91 -9.36
CA ASP A 144 -7.63 -1.56 -10.69
C ASP A 144 -7.85 -0.09 -11.08
N ARG A 145 -8.61 0.67 -10.28
CA ARG A 145 -9.01 2.05 -10.58
C ARG A 145 -7.77 2.93 -10.80
N ARG A 146 -7.71 3.58 -11.97
CA ARG A 146 -6.65 4.51 -12.41
C ARG A 146 -5.27 3.88 -12.60
N LEU A 147 -5.14 2.56 -12.46
CA LEU A 147 -3.91 1.85 -12.77
C LEU A 147 -3.84 1.55 -14.27
N ASP A 148 -2.64 1.63 -14.84
CA ASP A 148 -2.41 1.11 -16.19
C ASP A 148 -2.31 -0.43 -16.19
N ALA A 149 -2.40 -1.06 -17.37
CA ALA A 149 -2.37 -2.52 -17.49
C ALA A 149 -1.08 -3.17 -16.94
N ARG A 150 0.06 -2.47 -16.96
CA ARG A 150 1.31 -2.97 -16.36
C ARG A 150 1.21 -2.91 -14.83
N GLN A 151 0.72 -1.80 -14.28
CA GLN A 151 0.53 -1.62 -12.85
C GLN A 151 -0.43 -2.64 -12.27
N VAL A 152 -1.57 -2.88 -12.93
CA VAL A 152 -2.56 -3.90 -12.50
C VAL A 152 -1.93 -5.29 -12.45
N ARG A 153 -1.26 -5.74 -13.52
CA ARG A 153 -0.59 -7.05 -13.54
C ARG A 153 0.46 -7.19 -12.46
N THR A 154 1.35 -6.20 -12.35
CA THR A 154 2.43 -6.21 -11.35
C THR A 154 1.88 -6.23 -9.92
N LEU A 155 0.80 -5.48 -9.68
CA LEU A 155 0.12 -5.47 -8.38
C LEU A 155 -0.55 -6.82 -8.09
N GLY A 156 -1.20 -7.44 -9.09
CA GLY A 156 -1.78 -8.77 -8.99
C GLY A 156 -0.74 -9.83 -8.63
N GLU A 157 0.41 -9.83 -9.31
CA GLU A 157 1.53 -10.72 -8.99
C GLU A 157 2.07 -10.49 -7.57
N LEU A 158 2.19 -9.23 -7.14
CA LEU A 158 2.59 -8.89 -5.78
C LEU A 158 1.58 -9.43 -4.76
N ALA A 159 0.29 -9.22 -5.01
CA ALA A 159 -0.79 -9.71 -4.16
C ALA A 159 -0.78 -11.23 -4.06
N ALA A 160 -0.63 -11.95 -5.18
CA ALA A 160 -0.54 -13.40 -5.22
C ALA A 160 0.62 -13.93 -4.37
N ARG A 161 1.83 -13.35 -4.54
CA ARG A 161 3.01 -13.72 -3.75
C ARG A 161 2.82 -13.45 -2.26
N THR A 162 2.22 -12.33 -1.90
CA THR A 162 1.97 -11.99 -0.49
C THR A 162 0.90 -12.88 0.12
N CYS A 163 -0.24 -13.08 -0.55
CA CYS A 163 -1.33 -13.93 -0.07
C CYS A 163 -0.91 -15.40 0.05
N GLY A 164 -0.03 -15.87 -0.85
CA GLY A 164 0.55 -17.22 -0.81
C GLY A 164 1.35 -17.52 0.46
N ARG A 165 1.84 -16.50 1.19
CA ARG A 165 2.48 -16.69 2.50
C ARG A 165 1.48 -16.96 3.64
N GLY A 166 0.18 -16.78 3.40
CA GLY A 166 -0.88 -17.14 4.35
C GLY A 166 -1.23 -16.11 5.43
N HIS A 167 -0.43 -15.05 5.59
CA HIS A 167 -0.68 -14.01 6.62
C HIS A 167 -1.65 -12.91 6.18
N ILE A 168 -1.88 -12.79 4.87
CA ILE A 168 -2.77 -11.79 4.27
C ILE A 168 -3.79 -12.50 3.37
N ARG A 169 -5.02 -11.98 3.41
CA ARG A 169 -6.08 -12.23 2.43
C ARG A 169 -6.42 -10.91 1.75
N LEU A 170 -6.69 -10.94 0.46
CA LEU A 170 -7.10 -9.78 -0.32
C LEU A 170 -8.47 -10.04 -0.95
N VAL A 171 -9.39 -9.11 -0.75
CA VAL A 171 -10.65 -9.01 -1.49
C VAL A 171 -10.70 -7.62 -2.08
N GLY A 172 -11.01 -7.50 -3.37
CA GLY A 172 -11.07 -6.21 -4.02
C GLY A 172 -12.15 -6.13 -5.08
N ALA A 173 -12.78 -4.97 -5.20
CA ALA A 173 -13.65 -4.65 -6.33
C ALA A 173 -12.79 -4.24 -7.53
N VAL A 174 -13.15 -4.70 -8.72
CA VAL A 174 -12.44 -4.39 -9.98
C VAL A 174 -13.45 -3.94 -11.03
N GLY A 175 -13.06 -3.01 -11.88
CA GLY A 175 -13.84 -2.63 -13.07
C GLY A 175 -13.61 -3.57 -14.25
N ASP A 176 -12.39 -4.12 -14.35
CA ASP A 176 -12.01 -5.13 -15.34
C ASP A 176 -11.31 -6.31 -14.64
N ALA A 177 -11.85 -7.51 -14.79
CA ALA A 177 -11.33 -8.73 -14.21
C ALA A 177 -10.41 -9.54 -15.15
N SER A 178 -10.11 -9.04 -16.36
CA SER A 178 -9.35 -9.75 -17.39
C SER A 178 -7.96 -10.22 -16.94
N TRP A 179 -7.34 -9.53 -15.98
CA TRP A 179 -6.03 -9.83 -15.41
C TRP A 179 -6.07 -10.82 -14.24
N ALA A 180 -7.24 -11.09 -13.67
CA ALA A 180 -7.37 -11.80 -12.40
C ALA A 180 -6.90 -13.25 -12.48
N ALA A 181 -7.18 -13.94 -13.61
CA ALA A 181 -6.75 -15.31 -13.84
C ALA A 181 -5.23 -15.47 -13.82
N ASP A 182 -4.50 -14.54 -14.46
CA ASP A 182 -3.03 -14.52 -14.49
C ASP A 182 -2.43 -14.29 -13.09
N ALA A 183 -3.14 -13.56 -12.24
CA ALA A 183 -2.77 -13.35 -10.84
C ALA A 183 -3.17 -14.52 -9.91
N GLY A 184 -3.83 -15.56 -10.42
CA GLY A 184 -4.36 -16.66 -9.61
C GLY A 184 -5.49 -16.23 -8.67
N ALA A 185 -6.20 -15.16 -9.01
CA ALA A 185 -7.34 -14.67 -8.25
C ALA A 185 -8.65 -15.33 -8.71
N SER A 186 -9.56 -15.57 -7.76
CA SER A 186 -10.93 -15.97 -8.07
C SER A 186 -11.81 -14.73 -8.25
N VAL A 187 -12.61 -14.71 -9.30
CA VAL A 187 -13.54 -13.62 -9.61
C VAL A 187 -14.96 -14.08 -9.28
N VAL A 188 -15.72 -13.20 -8.64
CA VAL A 188 -17.14 -13.39 -8.40
C VAL A 188 -17.86 -12.23 -9.07
N ASP A 189 -18.61 -12.54 -10.12
CA ASP A 189 -19.47 -11.55 -10.78
C ASP A 189 -20.65 -11.24 -9.87
N LEU A 190 -20.72 -9.99 -9.43
CA LEU A 190 -21.86 -9.48 -8.69
C LEU A 190 -22.90 -9.05 -9.72
N GLU A 191 -23.67 -10.02 -10.23
CA GLU A 191 -24.87 -9.70 -11.01
C GLU A 191 -25.81 -8.82 -10.16
N PRO A 192 -26.52 -7.83 -10.76
CA PRO A 192 -27.50 -7.02 -10.06
C PRO A 192 -28.63 -7.82 -9.40
#